data_AF-A0A7Y2XGK9-F1
#
_entry.id   AF-A0A7Y2XGK9-F1
#
_cell.length_a   1.000
_cell.length_b   1.000
_cell.length_c   1.000
_cell.angle_alpha   90.00
_cell.angle_beta   90.00
_cell.angle_gamma   90.00
#
_symmetry.space_group_name_H-M   'P 1'
#
loop_
_entity.id
_entity.type
_entity.pdbx_description
1 polymer ?
#
loop_
_entity_poly.entity_id
_entity_poly.type
_entity_poly.pdbx_seq_one_letter_code
_entity_poly.pdbx_strand_id
1 'polypeptide(L)'
;MHRKAMYALLFSFAAAMTVQAAELPFDVSPVANFNEPWAMTFLPDGRLLVTEKRGRLYLVTQEGEKSRPVEDVPNVDYRGQGGLGEVVLHPEFERNGLIYLSYAESGVG
;
A
#
# COMPACT_ATOMS: atom_id res chain seq x y z
N MET A 1 66.09 -15.60 8.08
CA MET A 1 65.31 -15.91 6.85
C MET A 1 63.82 -15.87 7.19
N HIS A 2 63.11 -14.79 6.84
CA HIS A 2 61.64 -14.75 6.90
C HIS A 2 61.10 -14.24 5.56
N ARG A 3 60.54 -15.17 4.78
CA ARG A 3 59.85 -14.87 3.52
C ARG A 3 58.44 -14.38 3.84
N LYS A 4 58.11 -13.15 3.43
CA LYS A 4 56.72 -12.69 3.36
C LYS A 4 56.19 -12.98 1.97
N ALA A 5 55.13 -13.78 1.87
CA ALA A 5 54.40 -14.04 0.65
C ALA A 5 53.51 -12.84 0.31
N MET A 6 53.48 -12.44 -0.96
CA MET A 6 52.69 -11.32 -1.47
C MET A 6 51.68 -11.88 -2.48
N TYR A 7 50.40 -11.87 -2.14
CA TYR A 7 49.32 -12.23 -3.04
C TYR A 7 48.80 -10.95 -3.71
N ALA A 8 48.88 -10.90 -5.04
CA ALA A 8 48.30 -9.83 -5.83
C ALA A 8 46.80 -10.12 -6.05
N LEU A 9 45.94 -9.20 -5.63
CA LEU A 9 44.49 -9.27 -5.82
C LEU A 9 44.13 -8.58 -7.15
N LEU A 10 43.64 -9.34 -8.12
CA LEU A 10 43.04 -8.81 -9.35
C LEU A 10 41.60 -8.38 -9.05
N PHE A 11 41.30 -7.09 -9.19
CA PHE A 11 39.92 -6.59 -9.18
C PHE A 11 39.37 -6.60 -10.60
N SER A 12 38.31 -7.38 -10.84
CA SER A 12 37.52 -7.34 -12.06
C SER A 12 36.48 -6.21 -11.97
N PHE A 13 36.39 -5.38 -13.00
CA PHE A 13 35.44 -4.27 -13.06
C PHE A 13 34.21 -4.73 -13.87
N ALA A 14 33.08 -4.94 -13.19
CA ALA A 14 31.80 -5.19 -13.85
C ALA A 14 31.19 -3.84 -14.27
N ALA A 15 30.92 -3.68 -15.56
CA ALA A 15 30.18 -2.51 -16.06
C ALA A 15 28.70 -2.64 -15.66
N ALA A 16 28.21 -1.69 -14.88
CA ALA A 16 26.79 -1.58 -14.57
C ALA A 16 26.04 -1.04 -15.81
N MET A 17 25.05 -1.77 -16.31
CA MET A 17 24.12 -1.22 -17.29
C MET A 17 23.05 -0.43 -16.56
N THR A 18 22.93 0.87 -16.84
CA THR A 18 21.85 1.70 -16.33
C THR A 18 20.65 1.59 -17.26
N VAL A 19 19.54 1.07 -16.75
CA VAL A 19 18.24 1.16 -17.44
C VAL A 19 17.70 2.57 -17.18
N GLN A 20 17.59 3.38 -18.23
CA GLN A 20 16.95 4.69 -18.15
C GLN A 20 15.44 4.48 -18.04
N ALA A 21 14.83 5.01 -16.98
CA ALA A 21 13.38 5.01 -16.85
C ALA A 21 12.76 5.86 -17.96
N ALA A 22 11.69 5.38 -18.58
CA ALA A 22 10.95 6.15 -19.57
C ALA A 22 10.35 7.41 -18.92
N GLU A 23 10.46 8.56 -19.59
CA GLU A 23 9.76 9.77 -19.16
C GLU A 23 8.25 9.56 -19.30
N LEU A 24 7.53 9.64 -18.18
CA LEU A 24 6.08 9.51 -18.16
C LEU A 24 5.46 10.87 -18.53
N PRO A 25 4.29 10.91 -19.20
CA PRO A 25 3.58 12.16 -19.49
C PRO A 25 2.89 12.77 -18.24
N PHE A 26 3.32 12.37 -17.04
CA PHE A 26 2.81 12.81 -15.75
C PHE A 26 3.87 12.62 -14.67
N ASP A 27 3.77 13.41 -13.61
CA ASP A 27 4.62 13.29 -12.42
C ASP A 27 4.10 12.21 -11.48
N VAL A 28 5.02 11.47 -10.87
CA VAL A 28 4.71 10.47 -9.83
C VAL A 28 5.31 10.93 -8.52
N SER A 29 4.47 11.14 -7.52
CA SER A 29 4.88 11.49 -6.15
C SER A 29 4.39 10.44 -5.17
N PRO A 30 5.29 9.77 -4.42
CA PRO A 30 4.88 8.90 -3.33
C PRO A 30 4.17 9.69 -2.23
N VAL A 31 2.98 9.23 -1.81
CA VAL A 31 2.21 9.87 -0.73
C VAL A 31 2.31 9.05 0.55
N ALA A 32 1.96 7.76 0.50
CA ALA A 32 1.99 6.88 1.65
C ALA A 32 2.34 5.45 1.25
N ASN A 33 2.85 4.67 2.21
CA ASN A 33 3.15 3.25 2.05
C ASN A 33 2.05 2.39 2.68
N PHE A 34 1.69 1.29 2.03
CA PHE A 34 0.73 0.30 2.53
C PHE A 34 1.30 -1.11 2.29
N ASN A 35 0.78 -2.10 3.01
CA ASN A 35 1.17 -3.49 2.82
C ASN A 35 0.48 -4.07 1.58
N GLU A 36 -0.85 -4.08 1.58
CA GLU A 36 -1.67 -4.70 0.53
C GLU A 36 -2.93 -3.84 0.29
N PRO A 37 -2.79 -2.59 -0.20
CA PRO A 37 -3.92 -1.70 -0.41
C PRO A 37 -4.84 -2.27 -1.50
N TRP A 38 -6.16 -2.11 -1.33
CA TRP A 38 -7.16 -2.60 -2.28
C TRP A 38 -7.93 -1.46 -2.94
N ALA A 39 -8.65 -0.65 -2.15
CA ALA A 39 -9.45 0.46 -2.65
C ALA A 39 -9.22 1.72 -1.81
N MET A 40 -9.61 2.86 -2.38
CA MET A 40 -9.59 4.14 -1.70
C MET A 40 -10.73 5.05 -2.15
N THR A 41 -11.18 5.93 -1.26
CA THR A 41 -12.15 6.98 -1.59
C THR A 41 -11.84 8.26 -0.82
N PHE A 42 -12.11 9.42 -1.44
CA PHE A 42 -11.94 10.72 -0.81
C PHE A 42 -13.13 11.05 0.08
N LEU A 43 -12.86 11.65 1.24
CA LEU A 43 -13.84 12.29 2.10
C LEU A 43 -14.09 13.74 1.62
N PRO A 44 -15.23 14.35 1.98
CA PRO A 44 -15.53 15.74 1.63
C PRO A 44 -14.49 16.76 2.15
N ASP A 45 -13.78 16.43 3.23
CA ASP A 45 -12.70 17.26 3.79
C ASP A 45 -11.33 17.02 3.15
N GLY A 46 -11.27 16.18 2.10
CA GLY A 46 -10.07 15.88 1.34
C GLY A 46 -9.19 14.78 1.93
N ARG A 47 -9.49 14.25 3.11
CA ARG A 47 -8.84 13.02 3.61
C ARG A 47 -9.28 11.82 2.79
N LEU A 48 -8.61 10.68 2.98
CA LEU A 48 -8.87 9.45 2.25
C LEU A 48 -9.19 8.32 3.21
N LEU A 49 -10.16 7.48 2.84
CA LEU A 49 -10.30 6.14 3.39
C LEU A 49 -9.56 5.16 2.47
N VAL A 50 -8.71 4.31 3.04
CA VAL A 50 -7.93 3.31 2.29
C VAL A 50 -8.09 1.93 2.93
N THR A 51 -8.53 0.95 2.15
CA THR A 51 -8.62 -0.45 2.59
C THR A 51 -7.31 -1.19 2.31
N GLU A 52 -6.85 -2.00 3.27
CA GLU A 52 -5.88 -3.07 3.02
C GLU A 52 -6.60 -4.42 3.07
N LYS A 53 -6.25 -5.29 2.12
CA LYS A 53 -6.87 -6.59 1.88
C LYS A 53 -6.94 -7.49 3.12
N ARG A 54 -6.00 -7.34 4.07
CA ARG A 54 -5.97 -8.09 5.35
C ARG A 54 -7.05 -7.69 6.36
N GLY A 55 -8.02 -6.85 6.00
CA GLY A 55 -9.08 -6.44 6.92
C GLY A 55 -8.76 -5.17 7.69
N ARG A 56 -8.01 -4.23 7.10
CA ARG A 56 -7.71 -2.95 7.75
C ARG A 56 -8.24 -1.79 6.94
N LEU A 57 -8.84 -0.83 7.62
CA LEU A 57 -9.24 0.47 7.06
C LEU A 57 -8.41 1.56 7.73
N TYR A 58 -7.90 2.49 6.93
CA TYR A 58 -7.14 3.63 7.40
C TYR A 58 -7.77 4.93 6.95
N LEU A 59 -7.70 5.95 7.82
CA LEU A 59 -7.87 7.33 7.44
C LEU A 59 -6.49 7.92 7.13
N VAL A 60 -6.39 8.65 6.02
CA VAL A 60 -5.12 9.14 5.49
C VAL A 60 -5.27 10.60 5.07
N THR A 61 -4.29 11.45 5.37
CA THR A 61 -4.26 12.83 4.85
C THR A 61 -3.67 12.87 3.43
N GLN A 62 -3.80 13.99 2.72
CA GLN A 62 -3.19 14.13 1.39
C GLN A 62 -1.66 14.20 1.44
N GLU A 63 -1.10 14.53 2.60
CA GLU A 63 0.33 14.51 2.91
C GLU A 63 0.83 13.11 3.29
N GLY A 64 -0.08 12.12 3.36
CA GLY A 64 0.26 10.73 3.60
C GLY A 64 0.32 10.32 5.06
N GLU A 65 -0.12 11.16 6.00
CA GLU A 65 -0.23 10.78 7.40
C GLU A 65 -1.37 9.77 7.58
N LYS A 66 -1.04 8.58 8.09
CA LYS A 66 -2.00 7.50 8.32
C LYS A 66 -2.41 7.43 9.78
N SER A 67 -3.70 7.25 10.02
CA SER A 67 -4.22 6.92 11.35
C SER A 67 -3.77 5.53 11.81
N ARG A 68 -4.03 5.21 13.08
CA ARG A 68 -4.19 3.80 13.50
C ARG A 68 -5.31 3.13 12.69
N PRO A 69 -5.32 1.80 12.54
CA PRO A 69 -6.44 1.11 11.90
C PRO A 69 -7.76 1.52 12.56
N VAL A 70 -8.78 1.76 11.73
CA VAL A 70 -10.15 1.97 12.19
C VAL A 70 -10.61 0.69 12.89
N GLU A 71 -11.25 0.85 14.04
CA GLU A 71 -11.80 -0.25 14.84
C GLU A 71 -13.11 -0.77 14.22
N ASP A 72 -13.54 -1.96 14.66
CA ASP A 72 -14.81 -2.58 14.26
C ASP A 72 -15.02 -2.79 12.74
N VAL A 73 -13.93 -2.85 11.98
CA VAL A 73 -13.94 -3.34 10.59
C VAL A 73 -14.25 -4.85 10.60
N PRO A 74 -15.11 -5.37 9.70
CA PRO A 74 -15.43 -6.79 9.65
C PRO A 74 -14.19 -7.69 9.53
N ASN A 75 -14.25 -8.85 10.17
CA ASN A 75 -13.30 -9.92 9.89
C ASN A 75 -13.47 -10.38 8.45
N VAL A 76 -12.36 -10.70 7.78
CA VAL A 76 -12.36 -11.06 6.36
C VAL A 76 -11.70 -12.41 6.12
N ASP A 77 -12.14 -13.11 5.09
CA ASP A 77 -11.45 -14.27 4.56
C ASP A 77 -10.29 -13.85 3.63
N TYR A 78 -9.10 -13.73 4.23
CA TYR A 78 -7.90 -13.30 3.53
C TYR A 78 -7.21 -14.48 2.79
N ARG A 79 -7.67 -14.78 1.57
CA ARG A 79 -7.12 -15.86 0.70
C ARG A 79 -7.31 -15.52 -0.77
N GLY A 80 -6.34 -15.82 -1.64
CA GLY A 80 -6.50 -15.65 -3.09
C GLY A 80 -6.85 -14.20 -3.45
N GLN A 81 -8.04 -13.94 -4.01
CA GLN A 81 -8.58 -12.59 -4.26
C GLN A 81 -9.48 -12.07 -3.12
N GLY A 82 -9.74 -12.87 -2.09
CA GLY A 82 -10.53 -12.52 -0.92
C GLY A 82 -9.79 -11.65 0.08
N GLY A 83 -10.55 -10.85 0.81
CA GLY A 83 -10.09 -9.89 1.81
C GLY A 83 -11.09 -8.76 2.00
N LEU A 84 -10.65 -7.65 2.59
CA LEU A 84 -11.39 -6.39 2.56
C LEU A 84 -11.24 -5.76 1.17
N GLY A 85 -12.36 -5.40 0.56
CA GLY A 85 -12.44 -4.91 -0.80
C GLY A 85 -12.71 -3.41 -0.85
N GLU A 86 -13.81 -3.06 -1.52
CA GLU A 86 -14.21 -1.69 -1.84
C GLU A 86 -14.62 -0.88 -0.60
N VAL A 87 -14.42 0.43 -0.69
CA VAL A 87 -14.98 1.42 0.22
C VAL A 87 -15.62 2.55 -0.57
N VAL A 88 -16.88 2.83 -0.31
CA VAL A 88 -17.60 3.96 -0.95
C VAL A 88 -18.42 4.71 0.09
N LEU A 89 -18.55 6.02 -0.11
CA LEU A 89 -19.35 6.87 0.75
C LEU A 89 -20.84 6.72 0.42
N HIS A 90 -21.69 6.80 1.44
CA HIS A 90 -23.12 7.00 1.24
C HIS A 90 -23.37 8.32 0.47
N PRO A 91 -24.36 8.41 -0.44
CA PRO A 91 -24.66 9.66 -1.17
C PRO A 91 -24.91 10.88 -0.25
N GLU A 92 -25.45 10.64 0.93
CA GLU A 92 -25.64 11.62 2.02
C GLU A 92 -24.58 11.55 3.14
N PHE A 93 -23.34 11.16 2.86
CA PHE A 93 -22.28 10.96 3.86
C PHE A 93 -22.07 12.18 4.77
N GLU A 94 -22.12 13.40 4.25
CA GLU A 94 -21.99 14.62 5.08
C GLU A 94 -23.08 14.75 6.15
N ARG A 95 -24.22 14.08 5.97
CA ARG A 95 -25.33 14.07 6.93
C ARG A 95 -25.29 12.88 7.87
N ASN A 96 -24.87 11.70 7.40
CA ASN A 96 -25.04 10.44 8.12
C ASN A 96 -23.74 9.69 8.46
N GLY A 97 -22.61 10.08 7.90
CA GLY A 97 -21.31 9.46 8.13
C GLY A 97 -21.21 7.99 7.69
N LEU A 98 -22.15 7.50 6.87
CA LEU A 98 -22.20 6.09 6.49
C LEU A 98 -21.25 5.77 5.33
N ILE A 99 -20.49 4.69 5.47
CA ILE A 99 -19.71 4.11 4.38
C ILE A 99 -20.22 2.70 4.08
N TYR A 100 -20.01 2.25 2.86
CA TYR A 100 -20.23 0.87 2.44
C TYR A 100 -18.89 0.20 2.23
N LEU A 101 -18.77 -1.03 2.73
CA LEU A 101 -17.62 -1.90 2.54
C LEU A 101 -18.06 -3.18 1.83
N SER A 102 -17.23 -3.66 0.90
CA SER A 102 -17.31 -5.05 0.43
C SER A 102 -16.17 -5.86 1.03
N TYR A 103 -16.44 -7.13 1.33
CA TYR A 103 -15.42 -8.05 1.85
C TYR A 103 -15.76 -9.51 1.52
N ALA A 104 -14.74 -10.35 1.49
CA ALA A 104 -14.92 -11.79 1.44
C ALA A 104 -15.16 -12.33 2.85
N GLU A 105 -16.21 -13.11 3.03
CA GLU A 105 -16.52 -13.85 4.26
C GLU A 105 -16.39 -15.35 4.00
N SER A 106 -15.89 -16.10 4.98
CA SER A 106 -15.88 -17.56 4.89
C SER A 106 -17.31 -18.11 4.89
N GLY A 107 -17.68 -18.83 3.83
CA GLY A 107 -18.94 -19.57 3.74
C GLY A 107 -18.82 -21.01 4.26
N VAL A 108 -19.96 -21.66 4.50
CA VAL A 108 -20.07 -23.07 4.96
C VAL A 108 -20.22 -24.07 3.81
N GLY A 109 -19.69 -23.74 2.62
CA GLY A 109 -19.95 -24.44 1.34
C GLY A 109 -19.96 -25.96 1.40
#